data_AF-A0A7K3PXW0-F1
#
_entry.id   AF-A0A7K3PXW0-F1
#
_cell.length_a   1.000
_cell.length_b   1.000
_cell.length_c   1.000
_cell.angle_alpha   90.00
_cell.angle_beta   90.00
_cell.angle_gamma   90.00
#
_symmetry.space_group_name_H-M   'P 1'
#
loop_
_entity.id
_entity.type
_entity.pdbx_description
1 polymer ?
#
loop_
_entity_poly.entity_id
_entity_poly.type
_entity_poly.pdbx_seq_one_letter_code
_entity_poly.pdbx_strand_id
1 'polypeptide(L)'
;MGDMANLFGTGRFAQPSGQLSGQEAADEAQEAADEAAEEVRLRLAVDGGDVEAMSVLGALLLRRGDFDGAESHLRAATAAGDRAAANNLGVLLHQRGYADEAAGWWRIAAVAGSAAAAHALGRHFRERGDEPAAEYWLCQSAEQGHVLAAYALADLLEHRGDDTGSERWMRAAAERGHREAAYRLARTLDRRAGGC
;
A
#
# COMPACT_ATOMS: atom_id res chain seq x y z
N MET A 1 -36.37 -61.57 -6.18
CA MET A 1 -36.80 -60.21 -5.79
C MET A 1 -35.62 -59.52 -5.13
N GLY A 2 -35.00 -58.57 -5.83
CA GLY A 2 -34.24 -57.45 -5.26
C GLY A 2 -32.75 -57.64 -4.96
N ASP A 3 -31.91 -57.34 -5.95
CA ASP A 3 -30.51 -56.88 -5.77
C ASP A 3 -30.47 -55.42 -5.30
N MET A 4 -29.48 -55.08 -4.46
CA MET A 4 -28.62 -53.86 -4.51
C MET A 4 -27.73 -53.85 -3.25
N ALA A 5 -26.45 -54.18 -3.33
CA ALA A 5 -25.35 -53.35 -3.82
C ALA A 5 -25.01 -52.14 -2.92
N ASN A 6 -23.87 -52.28 -2.24
CA ASN A 6 -22.70 -51.39 -2.32
C ASN A 6 -22.33 -50.54 -1.07
N LEU A 7 -21.01 -50.35 -0.96
CA LEU A 7 -20.27 -49.26 -0.29
C LEU A 7 -19.78 -49.47 1.16
N PHE A 8 -18.56 -50.00 1.30
CA PHE A 8 -17.54 -49.35 2.14
C PHE A 8 -16.19 -49.39 1.42
N GLY A 9 -15.93 -48.28 0.72
CA GLY A 9 -14.66 -48.00 0.05
C GLY A 9 -13.56 -47.66 1.05
N THR A 10 -12.39 -48.22 0.77
CA THR A 10 -11.06 -47.58 0.79
C THR A 10 -10.87 -46.43 1.77
N GLY A 11 -10.11 -46.71 2.84
CA GLY A 11 -9.49 -45.69 3.68
C GLY A 11 -8.63 -44.75 2.83
N ARG A 12 -9.05 -43.48 2.76
CA ARG A 12 -8.22 -42.37 2.33
C ARG A 12 -7.89 -41.57 3.59
N PHE A 13 -6.71 -41.80 4.14
CA PHE A 13 -6.13 -40.92 5.15
C PHE A 13 -6.10 -39.51 4.57
N ALA A 14 -6.76 -38.58 5.24
CA ALA A 14 -6.55 -37.16 5.02
C ALA A 14 -5.10 -36.85 5.38
N GLN A 15 -4.25 -36.59 4.39
CA GLN A 15 -2.96 -35.99 4.66
C GLN A 15 -3.18 -34.51 4.99
N PRO A 16 -2.55 -33.99 6.05
CA PRO A 16 -2.56 -32.56 6.30
C PRO A 16 -1.71 -31.89 5.20
N SER A 17 -2.36 -31.12 4.33
CA SER A 17 -1.69 -30.20 3.42
C SER A 17 -0.99 -29.12 4.26
N GLY A 18 0.31 -29.28 4.46
CA GLY A 18 1.13 -28.34 5.22
C GLY A 18 2.60 -28.73 5.42
N GLN A 19 3.21 -29.46 4.48
CA GLN A 19 4.67 -29.51 4.43
C GLN A 19 5.13 -28.51 3.37
N LEU A 20 5.52 -27.31 3.82
CA LEU A 20 6.42 -26.46 3.05
C LEU A 20 7.59 -27.35 2.62
N SER A 21 7.95 -27.30 1.34
CA SER A 21 9.08 -28.08 0.83
C SER A 21 10.34 -27.66 1.61
N GLY A 22 11.27 -28.59 1.85
CA GLY A 22 12.52 -28.27 2.57
C GLY A 22 13.35 -27.16 1.91
N GLN A 23 13.01 -26.79 0.67
CA GLN A 23 13.59 -25.69 -0.07
C GLN A 23 12.94 -24.35 0.29
N GLU A 24 11.60 -24.27 0.38
CA GLU A 24 10.91 -23.06 0.86
C GLU A 24 11.32 -22.69 2.28
N ALA A 25 11.45 -23.67 3.18
CA ALA A 25 11.90 -23.42 4.55
C ALA A 25 13.38 -22.96 4.61
N ALA A 26 14.22 -23.39 3.66
CA ALA A 26 15.61 -22.95 3.56
C ALA A 26 15.70 -21.52 2.99
N ASP A 27 14.86 -21.20 2.00
CA ASP A 27 14.78 -19.87 1.40
C ASP A 27 14.26 -18.85 2.44
N GLU A 28 13.21 -19.17 3.19
CA GLU A 28 12.71 -18.33 4.30
C GLU A 28 13.77 -18.10 5.38
N ALA A 29 14.53 -19.14 5.75
CA ALA A 29 15.60 -19.02 6.73
C ALA A 29 16.76 -18.15 6.22
N GLN A 30 17.07 -18.23 4.93
CA GLN A 30 18.09 -17.40 4.29
C GLN A 30 17.65 -15.93 4.21
N GLU A 31 16.40 -15.67 3.81
CA GLU A 31 15.83 -14.31 3.80
C GLU A 31 15.84 -13.70 5.19
N ALA A 32 15.43 -14.45 6.22
CA ALA A 32 15.49 -13.98 7.60
C ALA A 32 16.92 -13.69 8.08
N ALA A 33 17.90 -14.51 7.66
CA ALA A 33 19.30 -14.28 7.98
C ALA A 33 19.86 -13.03 7.29
N ASP A 34 19.53 -12.83 6.01
CA ASP A 34 19.94 -11.65 5.24
C ASP A 34 19.32 -10.37 5.79
N GLU A 35 18.05 -10.42 6.20
CA GLU A 35 17.37 -9.29 6.82
C GLU A 35 17.95 -8.95 8.21
N ALA A 36 18.32 -9.96 9.00
CA ALA A 36 19.00 -9.76 10.28
C ALA A 36 20.41 -9.16 10.10
N ALA A 37 21.16 -9.63 9.09
CA ALA A 37 22.47 -9.07 8.77
C ALA A 37 22.37 -7.62 8.29
N GLU A 38 21.35 -7.31 7.49
CA GLU A 38 21.07 -5.94 7.05
C GLU A 38 20.71 -5.03 8.23
N GLU A 39 19.87 -5.48 9.15
CA GLU A 39 19.52 -4.71 10.34
C GLU A 39 20.75 -4.41 11.22
N VAL A 40 21.67 -5.37 11.40
CA VAL A 40 22.93 -5.13 12.11
C VAL A 40 23.78 -4.08 11.40
N ARG A 41 23.88 -4.15 10.07
CA ARG A 41 24.61 -3.16 9.26
C ARG A 41 24.00 -1.77 9.40
N LEU A 42 22.67 -1.67 9.32
CA LEU A 42 21.93 -0.43 9.47
C LEU A 42 22.12 0.17 10.86
N ARG A 43 22.08 -0.63 11.93
CA ARG A 43 22.35 -0.15 13.29
C ARG A 43 23.74 0.45 13.43
N LEU A 44 24.77 -0.22 12.90
CA LEU A 44 26.13 0.31 12.92
C LEU A 44 26.26 1.63 12.14
N ALA A 45 25.55 1.78 11.02
CA ALA A 45 25.51 3.03 10.26
C ALA A 45 24.77 4.15 11.03
N VAL A 46 23.67 3.83 11.70
CA VAL A 46 22.94 4.75 12.57
C VAL A 46 23.81 5.22 13.74
N ASP A 47 24.56 4.32 14.37
CA ASP A 47 25.52 4.66 15.43
C ASP A 47 26.64 5.58 14.91
N GLY A 48 26.96 5.47 13.61
CA GLY A 48 27.86 6.37 12.89
C GLY A 48 27.24 7.71 12.47
N GLY A 49 25.94 7.93 12.72
CA GLY A 49 25.22 9.16 12.39
C GLY A 49 24.63 9.22 10.98
N ASP A 50 24.53 8.08 10.28
CA ASP A 50 23.95 8.02 8.93
C ASP A 50 22.42 8.22 8.99
N VAL A 51 21.97 9.35 8.44
CA VAL A 51 20.56 9.76 8.39
C VAL A 51 19.74 8.86 7.46
N GLU A 52 20.30 8.44 6.33
CA GLU A 52 19.61 7.55 5.40
C GLU A 52 19.43 6.16 6.03
N ALA A 53 20.44 5.68 6.75
CA ALA A 53 20.34 4.44 7.52
C ALA A 53 19.24 4.50 8.60
N MET A 54 19.02 5.66 9.24
CA MET A 54 17.90 5.84 10.18
C MET A 54 16.55 5.65 9.48
N SER A 55 16.38 6.23 8.28
CA SER A 55 15.17 6.07 7.48
C SER A 55 14.92 4.62 7.07
N VAL A 56 15.96 3.94 6.60
CA VAL A 56 15.87 2.55 6.15
C VAL A 56 15.62 1.60 7.31
N LEU A 57 16.32 1.78 8.44
CA LEU A 57 16.09 1.00 9.65
C LEU A 57 14.67 1.22 10.20
N GLY A 58 14.22 2.47 10.24
CA GLY A 58 12.85 2.80 10.65
C GLY A 58 11.79 2.15 9.75
N ALA A 59 12.01 2.12 8.44
CA ALA A 59 11.12 1.44 7.49
C ALA A 59 11.11 -0.08 7.68
N LEU A 60 12.27 -0.69 7.94
CA LEU A 60 12.41 -2.12 8.20
C LEU A 60 11.65 -2.52 9.48
N LEU A 61 11.85 -1.78 10.57
CA LEU A 61 11.16 -2.02 11.84
C LEU A 61 9.64 -1.83 11.70
N LEU A 62 9.21 -0.82 10.95
CA LEU A 62 7.80 -0.59 10.64
C LEU A 62 7.16 -1.79 9.91
N ARG A 63 7.84 -2.36 8.91
CA ARG A 63 7.36 -3.55 8.19
C ARG A 63 7.22 -4.77 9.09
N ARG A 64 8.08 -4.90 10.11
CA ARG A 64 8.02 -5.96 11.13
C ARG A 64 6.97 -5.71 12.21
N GLY A 65 6.34 -4.54 12.24
CA GLY A 65 5.41 -4.14 13.28
C GLY A 65 6.08 -3.67 14.58
N ASP A 66 7.40 -3.49 14.60
CA ASP A 66 8.10 -2.83 15.69
C ASP A 66 7.94 -1.31 15.56
N PHE A 67 6.77 -0.84 15.96
CA PHE A 67 6.42 0.57 15.85
C PHE A 67 7.22 1.45 16.83
N ASP A 68 7.62 0.91 18.00
CA ASP A 68 8.38 1.67 18.99
C ASP A 68 9.80 1.92 18.50
N GLY A 69 10.47 0.87 18.00
CA GLY A 69 11.78 0.99 17.38
C GLY A 69 11.74 1.91 16.15
N ALA A 70 10.75 1.70 15.27
CA ALA A 70 10.62 2.48 14.05
C ALA A 70 10.42 3.98 14.29
N GLU A 71 9.59 4.37 15.25
CA GLU A 71 9.25 5.79 15.47
C GLU A 71 10.48 6.61 15.84
N SER A 72 11.36 6.07 16.70
CA SER A 72 12.58 6.77 17.13
C SER A 72 13.49 7.12 15.94
N HIS A 73 13.74 6.16 15.05
CA HIS A 73 14.59 6.34 13.89
C HIS A 73 13.95 7.24 12.83
N LEU A 74 12.65 7.09 12.56
CA LEU A 74 11.93 7.93 11.59
C LEU A 74 11.83 9.39 12.05
N ARG A 75 11.63 9.65 13.35
CA ARG A 75 11.66 11.01 13.89
C ARG A 75 13.06 11.62 13.83
N ALA A 76 14.10 10.84 14.13
CA ALA A 76 15.48 11.32 14.01
C ALA A 76 15.84 11.67 12.56
N ALA A 77 15.49 10.80 11.61
CA ALA A 77 15.73 11.03 10.19
C ALA A 77 14.99 12.27 9.65
N THR A 78 13.71 12.41 10.00
CA THR A 78 12.94 13.61 9.61
C THR A 78 13.48 14.89 10.24
N ALA A 79 13.92 14.86 11.51
CA ALA A 79 14.57 15.99 12.17
C ALA A 79 15.90 16.37 11.50
N ALA A 80 16.62 15.39 10.93
CA ALA A 80 17.82 15.61 10.14
C ALA A 80 17.55 16.03 8.68
N GLY A 81 16.28 16.17 8.29
CA GLY A 81 15.87 16.69 6.98
C GLY A 81 15.56 15.62 5.93
N ASP A 82 15.58 14.34 6.28
CA ASP A 82 15.14 13.28 5.35
C ASP A 82 13.62 13.31 5.19
N ARG A 83 13.19 13.71 3.99
CA ARG A 83 11.78 13.84 3.64
C ARG A 83 11.13 12.50 3.27
N ALA A 84 11.93 11.49 2.89
CA ALA A 84 11.42 10.14 2.65
C ALA A 84 10.95 9.49 3.96
N ALA A 85 11.67 9.74 5.06
CA ALA A 85 11.27 9.29 6.40
C ALA A 85 9.90 9.83 6.83
N ALA A 86 9.52 11.04 6.39
CA ALA A 86 8.24 11.64 6.74
C ALA A 86 7.05 10.83 6.20
N ASN A 87 7.18 10.19 5.03
CA ASN A 87 6.14 9.30 4.52
C ASN A 87 5.95 8.08 5.44
N ASN A 88 7.05 7.44 5.83
CA ASN A 88 7.02 6.26 6.70
C ASN A 88 6.54 6.60 8.11
N LEU A 89 6.91 7.77 8.63
CA LEU A 89 6.41 8.26 9.91
C LEU A 89 4.89 8.51 9.86
N GLY A 90 4.37 9.06 8.76
CA GLY A 90 2.94 9.18 8.55
C GLY A 90 2.23 7.82 8.52
N VAL A 91 2.80 6.81 7.84
CA VAL A 91 2.25 5.44 7.83
C VAL A 91 2.23 4.85 9.24
N LEU A 92 3.33 4.96 9.98
CA LEU A 92 3.45 4.48 11.35
C LEU A 92 2.40 5.10 12.25
N LEU A 93 2.28 6.43 12.24
CA LEU A 93 1.35 7.16 13.09
C LEU A 93 -0.11 6.84 12.74
N HIS A 94 -0.42 6.66 11.46
CA HIS A 94 -1.75 6.23 11.04
C HIS A 94 -2.08 4.81 11.53
N GLN A 95 -1.13 3.87 11.45
CA GLN A 95 -1.31 2.51 11.99
C GLN A 95 -1.48 2.50 13.52
N ARG A 96 -0.91 3.49 14.22
CA ARG A 96 -1.11 3.72 15.66
C ARG A 96 -2.41 4.47 16.00
N GLY A 97 -3.19 4.89 15.00
CA GLY A 97 -4.45 5.63 15.20
C GLY A 97 -4.30 7.15 15.32
N TYR A 98 -3.09 7.70 15.14
CA TYR A 98 -2.81 9.13 15.16
C TYR A 98 -2.99 9.75 13.76
N ALA A 99 -4.20 9.67 13.21
CA ALA A 99 -4.48 10.06 11.82
C ALA A 99 -4.16 11.53 11.50
N ASP A 100 -4.39 12.45 12.45
CA ASP A 100 -4.16 13.88 12.25
C ASP A 100 -2.67 14.22 12.25
N GLU A 101 -1.89 13.58 13.12
CA GLU A 101 -0.43 13.72 13.11
C GLU A 101 0.17 13.10 11.85
N ALA A 102 -0.34 11.92 11.44
CA ALA A 102 0.04 11.27 10.19
C ALA A 102 -0.17 12.18 8.97
N ALA A 103 -1.31 12.88 8.90
CA ALA A 103 -1.58 13.85 7.84
C ALA A 103 -0.57 15.01 7.83
N GLY A 104 -0.09 15.46 8.99
CA GLY A 104 1.00 16.43 9.07
C GLY A 104 2.27 15.94 8.37
N TRP A 105 2.70 14.72 8.68
CA TRP A 105 3.90 14.12 8.10
C TRP A 105 3.76 13.77 6.61
N TRP A 106 2.61 13.24 6.20
CA TRP A 106 2.32 13.02 4.79
C TRP A 106 2.29 14.33 4.01
N ARG A 107 1.83 15.45 4.59
CA ARG A 107 1.91 16.77 3.93
C ARG A 107 3.36 17.17 3.66
N ILE A 108 4.25 16.99 4.63
CA ILE A 108 5.68 17.27 4.44
C ILE A 108 6.25 16.42 3.30
N ALA A 109 5.99 15.11 3.30
CA ALA A 109 6.46 14.22 2.25
C ALA A 109 5.82 14.51 0.87
N ALA A 110 4.54 14.85 0.82
CA ALA A 110 3.82 15.16 -0.42
C ALA A 110 4.36 16.45 -1.07
N VAL A 111 4.58 17.49 -0.27
CA VAL A 111 5.21 18.74 -0.74
C VAL A 111 6.65 18.50 -1.23
N ALA A 112 7.31 17.47 -0.71
CA ALA A 112 8.62 17.02 -1.18
C ALA A 112 8.58 16.18 -2.47
N GLY A 113 7.40 15.94 -3.06
CA GLY A 113 7.24 15.13 -4.26
C GLY A 113 6.95 13.65 -4.01
N SER A 114 6.52 13.26 -2.80
CA SER A 114 6.06 11.89 -2.56
C SER A 114 4.61 11.71 -3.05
N ALA A 115 4.46 11.10 -4.22
CA ALA A 115 3.15 10.72 -4.75
C ALA A 115 2.37 9.79 -3.80
N ALA A 116 3.06 8.87 -3.11
CA ALA A 116 2.45 7.96 -2.14
C ALA A 116 1.88 8.73 -0.92
N ALA A 117 2.60 9.72 -0.42
CA ALA A 117 2.12 10.57 0.68
C ALA A 117 0.94 11.45 0.25
N ALA A 118 0.98 12.00 -0.97
CA ALA A 118 -0.14 12.75 -1.54
C ALA A 118 -1.39 11.87 -1.68
N HIS A 119 -1.25 10.62 -2.12
CA HIS A 119 -2.35 9.65 -2.13
C HIS A 119 -2.90 9.39 -0.72
N ALA A 120 -2.03 9.21 0.28
CA ALA A 120 -2.45 9.00 1.66
C ALA A 120 -3.23 10.20 2.23
N LEU A 121 -2.81 11.44 1.95
CA LEU A 121 -3.57 12.65 2.27
C LEU A 121 -4.93 12.68 1.58
N GLY A 122 -4.96 12.35 0.30
CA GLY A 122 -6.19 12.27 -0.48
C GLY A 122 -7.23 11.36 0.18
N ARG A 123 -6.80 10.17 0.61
CA ARG A 123 -7.67 9.26 1.37
C ARG A 123 -8.07 9.82 2.74
N HIS A 124 -7.12 10.39 3.48
CA HIS A 124 -7.40 10.99 4.79
C HIS A 124 -8.48 12.07 4.72
N PHE A 125 -8.39 12.98 3.75
CA PHE A 125 -9.41 14.02 3.58
C PHE A 125 -10.75 13.46 3.10
N ARG A 126 -10.74 12.44 2.22
CA ARG A 126 -11.95 11.76 1.76
C ARG A 126 -12.70 11.09 2.92
N GLU A 127 -11.98 10.42 3.82
CA GLU A 127 -12.54 9.79 5.02
C GLU A 127 -13.21 10.80 5.97
N ARG A 128 -12.75 12.05 5.96
CA ARG A 128 -13.34 13.16 6.74
C ARG A 128 -14.43 13.92 6.00
N GLY A 129 -14.74 13.54 4.76
CA GLY A 129 -15.72 14.23 3.91
C GLY A 129 -15.24 15.55 3.32
N ASP A 130 -13.94 15.86 3.39
CA ASP A 130 -13.35 17.02 2.72
C ASP A 130 -12.95 16.63 1.28
N GLU A 131 -13.96 16.51 0.42
CA GLU A 131 -13.77 16.15 -0.98
C GLU A 131 -12.88 17.13 -1.75
N PRO A 132 -12.97 18.47 -1.57
CA PRO A 132 -12.07 19.41 -2.25
C PRO A 132 -10.59 19.18 -1.90
N ALA A 133 -10.28 18.99 -0.61
CA ALA A 133 -8.91 18.68 -0.21
C ALA A 133 -8.47 17.30 -0.72
N ALA A 134 -9.37 16.31 -0.69
CA ALA A 134 -9.10 14.98 -1.23
C ALA A 134 -8.75 15.05 -2.73
N GLU A 135 -9.56 15.74 -3.52
CA GLU A 135 -9.35 15.93 -4.96
C GLU A 135 -8.00 16.57 -5.24
N TYR A 136 -7.65 17.64 -4.52
CA TYR A 136 -6.36 18.33 -4.68
C TYR A 136 -5.18 17.36 -4.52
N TRP A 137 -5.14 16.62 -3.41
CA TRP A 137 -4.02 15.71 -3.13
C TRP A 137 -4.02 14.48 -4.03
N LEU A 138 -5.19 13.93 -4.36
CA LEU A 138 -5.31 12.81 -5.30
C LEU A 138 -4.88 13.22 -6.71
N CYS A 139 -5.22 14.43 -7.15
CA CYS A 139 -4.78 14.98 -8.43
C CYS A 139 -3.26 15.10 -8.50
N GLN A 140 -2.64 15.73 -7.49
CA GLN A 140 -1.17 15.83 -7.42
C GLN A 140 -0.48 14.45 -7.44
N SER A 141 -1.04 13.46 -6.75
CA SER A 141 -0.51 12.10 -6.75
C SER A 141 -0.70 11.38 -8.10
N ALA A 142 -1.88 11.52 -8.71
CA ALA A 142 -2.21 10.92 -9.99
C ALA A 142 -1.40 11.51 -11.15
N GLU A 143 -1.13 12.82 -11.14
CA GLU A 143 -0.26 13.52 -12.09
C GLU A 143 1.19 13.01 -12.03
N GLN A 144 1.65 12.57 -10.86
CA GLN A 144 2.94 11.91 -10.67
C GLN A 144 2.93 10.42 -11.10
N GLY A 145 1.82 9.93 -11.65
CA GLY A 145 1.68 8.56 -12.15
C GLY A 145 1.32 7.52 -11.09
N HIS A 146 0.89 7.94 -9.90
CA HIS A 146 0.47 7.01 -8.86
C HIS A 146 -0.88 6.37 -9.19
N VAL A 147 -0.84 5.09 -9.52
CA VAL A 147 -1.97 4.34 -10.09
C VAL A 147 -3.19 4.31 -9.18
N LEU A 148 -3.00 4.06 -7.87
CA LEU A 148 -4.11 4.02 -6.91
C LEU A 148 -4.73 5.41 -6.70
N ALA A 149 -3.96 6.48 -6.88
CA ALA A 149 -4.49 7.84 -6.76
C ALA A 149 -5.32 8.23 -7.97
N ALA A 150 -4.88 7.85 -9.18
CA ALA A 150 -5.68 8.01 -10.39
C ALA A 150 -7.03 7.27 -10.27
N TYR A 151 -7.02 6.03 -9.74
CA TYR A 151 -8.26 5.30 -9.47
C TYR A 151 -9.14 5.99 -8.42
N ALA A 152 -8.57 6.39 -7.28
CA ALA A 152 -9.32 7.06 -6.21
C ALA A 152 -9.88 8.43 -6.64
N LEU A 153 -9.17 9.16 -7.50
CA LEU A 153 -9.64 10.40 -8.11
C LEU A 153 -10.78 10.15 -9.08
N ALA A 154 -10.66 9.13 -9.92
CA ALA A 154 -11.73 8.75 -10.84
C ALA A 154 -13.03 8.41 -10.10
N ASP A 155 -12.91 7.65 -9.01
CA ASP A 155 -14.02 7.28 -8.13
C ASP A 155 -14.65 8.50 -7.46
N LEU A 156 -13.84 9.44 -6.95
CA LEU A 156 -14.31 10.70 -6.38
C LEU A 156 -15.08 11.56 -7.40
N LEU A 157 -14.56 11.68 -8.62
CA LEU A 157 -15.20 12.45 -9.69
C LEU A 157 -16.51 11.81 -10.17
N GLU A 158 -16.57 10.48 -10.24
CA GLU A 158 -17.79 9.73 -10.55
C GLU A 158 -18.89 10.01 -9.51
N HIS A 159 -18.54 10.01 -8.22
CA HIS A 159 -19.48 10.34 -7.15
C HIS A 159 -20.05 11.76 -7.25
N ARG A 160 -19.29 12.70 -7.82
CA ARG A 160 -19.71 14.09 -8.07
C ARG A 160 -20.42 14.29 -9.41
N GLY A 161 -20.55 13.24 -10.22
CA GLY A 161 -21.17 13.30 -11.55
C GLY A 161 -20.27 13.88 -12.64
N ASP A 162 -18.96 14.01 -12.40
CA ASP A 162 -17.99 14.34 -13.47
C ASP A 162 -17.54 13.05 -14.18
N ASP A 163 -18.41 12.55 -15.05
CA ASP A 163 -18.17 11.33 -15.83
C ASP A 163 -16.95 11.47 -16.76
N THR A 164 -16.66 12.68 -17.26
CA THR A 164 -15.56 12.91 -18.20
C THR A 164 -14.22 12.88 -17.49
N GLY A 165 -14.10 13.60 -16.36
CA GLY A 165 -12.92 13.56 -15.51
C GLY A 165 -12.70 12.18 -14.91
N SER A 166 -13.77 11.51 -14.46
CA SER A 166 -13.71 10.14 -13.97
C SER A 166 -13.14 9.19 -15.02
N GLU A 167 -13.69 9.18 -16.24
CA GLU A 167 -13.25 8.28 -17.30
C GLU A 167 -11.78 8.53 -17.69
N ARG A 168 -11.34 9.79 -17.73
CA ARG A 168 -9.93 10.14 -18.00
C ARG A 168 -8.99 9.47 -17.00
N TRP A 169 -9.25 9.61 -15.70
CA TRP A 169 -8.39 9.06 -14.67
C TRP A 169 -8.56 7.54 -14.50
N MET A 170 -9.77 7.01 -14.75
CA MET A 170 -10.03 5.57 -14.79
C MET A 170 -9.22 4.90 -15.90
N ARG A 171 -9.17 5.51 -17.08
CA ARG A 171 -8.33 5.07 -18.20
C ARG A 171 -6.85 5.11 -17.84
N ALA A 172 -6.37 6.21 -17.26
CA ALA A 172 -4.97 6.33 -16.84
C ALA A 172 -4.56 5.24 -15.82
N ALA A 173 -5.44 4.90 -14.87
CA ALA A 173 -5.20 3.80 -13.94
C ALA A 173 -5.21 2.43 -14.64
N ALA A 174 -6.17 2.20 -15.53
CA ALA A 174 -6.31 0.95 -16.29
C ALA A 174 -5.11 0.67 -17.20
N GLU A 175 -4.63 1.67 -17.94
CA GLU A 175 -3.46 1.58 -18.82
C GLU A 175 -2.18 1.22 -18.07
N ARG A 176 -2.12 1.54 -16.76
CA ARG A 176 -1.01 1.18 -15.87
C ARG A 176 -1.26 -0.11 -15.07
N GLY A 177 -2.25 -0.91 -15.48
CA GLY A 177 -2.51 -2.24 -14.93
C GLY A 177 -3.45 -2.28 -13.72
N HIS A 178 -4.15 -1.20 -13.38
CA HIS A 178 -5.14 -1.26 -12.30
C HIS A 178 -6.37 -2.07 -12.74
N ARG A 179 -6.46 -3.31 -12.26
CA ARG A 179 -7.47 -4.29 -12.67
C ARG A 179 -8.90 -3.79 -12.48
N GLU A 180 -9.22 -3.20 -11.33
CA GLU A 180 -10.58 -2.69 -11.07
C GLU A 180 -10.90 -1.49 -11.95
N ALA A 181 -9.91 -0.65 -12.28
CA ALA A 181 -10.14 0.47 -13.18
C ALA A 181 -10.43 0.00 -14.61
N ALA A 182 -9.67 -1.00 -15.08
CA ALA A 182 -9.90 -1.63 -16.37
C ALA A 182 -11.30 -2.25 -16.46
N TYR A 183 -11.73 -2.95 -15.39
CA TYR A 183 -13.07 -3.53 -15.31
C TYR A 183 -14.18 -2.47 -15.35
N ARG A 184 -14.09 -1.42 -14.51
CA ARG A 184 -15.10 -0.34 -14.47
C ARG A 184 -15.15 0.45 -15.79
N LEU A 185 -14.01 0.67 -16.43
CA LEU A 185 -13.93 1.33 -17.73
C LEU A 185 -14.61 0.48 -18.82
N ALA A 186 -14.28 -0.80 -18.93
CA ALA A 186 -14.90 -1.72 -19.90
C ALA A 186 -16.43 -1.74 -19.76
N ARG A 187 -16.94 -1.90 -18.53
CA ARG A 187 -18.38 -1.89 -18.25
C ARG A 187 -19.06 -0.58 -18.65
N THR A 188 -18.35 0.54 -18.57
CA THR A 188 -18.90 1.86 -18.94
C THR A 188 -18.95 2.03 -20.45
N LEU A 189 -17.93 1.54 -21.17
CA LEU A 189 -17.91 1.53 -22.63
C LEU A 189 -18.99 0.59 -23.20
N ASP A 190 -19.17 -0.60 -22.62
CA ASP A 190 -20.20 -1.57 -23.05
C ASP A 190 -21.61 -0.99 -22.90
N ARG A 191 -21.91 -0.30 -21.79
CA ARG A 191 -23.20 0.37 -21.60
C ARG A 191 -23.46 1.45 -22.64
N ARG A 192 -22.43 2.18 -23.08
CA ARG A 192 -22.56 3.19 -24.13
C ARG A 192 -22.73 2.56 -25.51
N ALA A 193 -22.08 1.43 -25.77
CA ALA A 193 -22.19 0.71 -27.05
C ALA A 193 -23.53 -0.03 -27.21
N GLY A 194 -24.09 -0.58 -26.13
CA GLY A 194 -25.38 -1.29 -26.14
C GLY A 194 -26.62 -0.40 -25.99
N GLY A 195 -26.44 0.91 -25.79
CA GLY A 195 -27.51 1.91 -25.70
C GLY A 195 -27.80 2.64 -27.02
N CYS A 196 -27.19 2.20 -28.13
CA CYS A 196 -27.42 2.71 -29.49
C CYS A 196 -28.30 1.77 -30.31
#